data_AF-A0A955KMU5-F1
#
_entry.id   AF-A0A955KMU5-F1
#
_cell.length_a   1.000
_cell.length_b   1.000
_cell.length_c   1.000
_cell.angle_alpha   90.00
_cell.angle_beta   90.00
_cell.angle_gamma   90.00
#
_symmetry.space_group_name_H-M   'P 1'
#
loop_
_entity.id
_entity.type
_entity.pdbx_description
1 polymer ?
#
loop_
_entity_poly.entity_id
_entity_poly.type
_entity_poly.pdbx_seq_one_letter_code
_entity_poly.pdbx_strand_id
1 'polypeptide(L)'
;MHQGNWKCSKCGGTITELPFEPRSEAGLTCRECYFKEKNGTTGGVAEGTPVVSGELDDRDVPPFDPNKVSPVDEPQGDDGLDTTPTTGEKPRFTGDWKCSGCGGDINSLPFQPRNTENLKCLDCFKKSKG
;
A
#
# COMPACT_ATOMS: atom_id res chain seq x y z
N MET A 1 9.30 15.67 15.84
CA MET A 1 10.14 15.69 14.62
C MET A 1 11.53 15.27 15.06
N HIS A 2 12.12 14.30 14.37
CA HIS A 2 13.46 13.79 14.64
C HIS A 2 14.47 14.57 13.81
N GLN A 3 15.59 14.96 14.42
CA GLN A 3 16.68 15.65 13.74
C GLN A 3 17.88 14.70 13.62
N GLY A 4 18.56 14.71 12.48
CA GLY A 4 19.65 13.78 12.18
C GLY A 4 20.37 14.17 10.89
N ASN A 5 21.37 13.40 10.47
CA ASN A 5 22.12 13.64 9.24
C ASN A 5 21.97 12.44 8.31
N TRP A 6 20.78 12.27 7.73
CA TRP A 6 20.48 11.12 6.87
C TRP A 6 20.77 11.44 5.40
N LYS A 7 21.04 10.41 4.59
CA LYS A 7 21.27 10.55 3.15
C LYS A 7 20.10 10.01 2.35
N CYS A 8 19.66 10.78 1.36
CA CYS A 8 18.69 10.31 0.38
C CYS A 8 19.33 9.25 -0.53
N SER A 9 18.78 8.04 -0.58
CA SER A 9 19.26 6.97 -1.46
C SER A 9 19.06 7.25 -2.95
N LYS A 10 18.22 8.24 -3.32
CA LYS A 10 17.93 8.59 -4.72
C LYS A 10 18.82 9.72 -5.25
N CYS A 11 18.98 10.79 -4.48
CA CYS A 11 19.72 11.99 -4.93
C CYS A 11 20.99 12.27 -4.12
N GLY A 12 21.28 11.49 -3.07
CA GLY A 12 22.43 11.71 -2.19
C GLY A 12 22.30 12.94 -1.26
N GLY A 13 21.19 13.68 -1.34
CA GLY A 13 20.94 14.88 -0.53
C GLY A 13 20.87 14.57 0.96
N THR A 14 21.38 15.50 1.77
CA THR A 14 21.33 15.43 3.23
C THR A 14 19.95 15.82 3.74
N ILE A 15 19.37 15.01 4.62
CA ILE A 15 18.08 15.24 5.26
C ILE A 15 18.34 15.48 6.73
N THR A 16 17.94 16.66 7.22
CA THR A 16 18.22 17.11 8.58
C THR A 16 17.09 16.87 9.56
N GLU A 17 15.85 16.78 9.06
CA GLU A 17 14.64 16.73 9.88
C GLU A 17 13.58 15.81 9.25
N LEU A 18 13.08 14.85 10.02
CA LEU A 18 12.05 13.90 9.61
C LEU A 18 10.92 13.79 10.64
N PRO A 19 9.67 13.55 10.19
CA PRO A 19 8.55 13.35 11.12
C PRO A 19 8.54 11.98 11.80
N PHE A 20 9.42 11.06 11.39
CA PHE A 20 9.60 9.71 11.94
C PHE A 20 11.08 9.41 12.12
N GLU A 21 11.40 8.49 13.02
CA GLU A 21 12.78 8.00 13.21
C GLU A 21 13.11 6.92 12.17
N PRO A 22 14.05 7.16 11.24
CA PRO A 22 14.37 6.17 10.23
C PRO A 22 15.20 5.03 10.84
N ARG A 23 14.79 3.79 10.55
CA ARG A 23 15.44 2.58 11.06
C ARG A 23 16.82 2.34 10.41
N SER A 24 17.00 2.82 9.18
CA SER A 24 18.23 2.75 8.38
C SER A 24 18.28 3.86 7.32
N GLU A 25 19.47 4.19 6.82
CA GLU A 25 19.66 5.09 5.66
C GLU A 25 19.37 4.43 4.30
N ALA A 26 19.34 3.09 4.26
CA ALA A 26 19.01 2.31 3.08
C ALA A 26 17.52 2.46 2.72
N GLY A 27 17.22 3.07 1.58
CA GLY A 27 15.85 3.28 1.07
C GLY A 27 15.21 4.59 1.53
N LEU A 28 15.96 5.44 2.26
CA LEU A 28 15.45 6.72 2.71
C LEU A 28 15.43 7.72 1.56
N THR A 29 14.30 8.37 1.32
CA THR A 29 14.14 9.36 0.24
C THR A 29 13.82 10.73 0.80
N CYS A 30 14.37 11.78 0.18
CA CYS A 30 14.02 13.14 0.55
C CYS A 30 12.60 13.46 0.08
N ARG A 31 12.01 14.50 0.69
CA ARG A 31 10.63 14.92 0.42
C ARG A 31 10.40 15.21 -1.07
N GLU A 32 11.38 15.79 -1.75
CA GLU A 32 11.36 16.04 -3.19
C GLU A 32 11.30 14.76 -4.03
N CYS A 33 12.16 13.78 -3.74
CA CYS A 33 12.12 12.48 -4.42
C CYS A 33 10.81 11.75 -4.15
N TYR A 34 10.32 11.79 -2.91
CA TYR A 34 9.04 11.20 -2.54
C TYR A 34 7.86 11.85 -3.29
N PHE A 35 7.82 13.18 -3.39
CA PHE A 35 6.80 13.87 -4.16
C PHE A 35 6.89 13.56 -5.65
N LYS A 36 8.10 13.47 -6.21
CA LYS A 36 8.32 13.13 -7.63
C LYS A 36 7.84 11.71 -7.96
N GLU A 37 8.10 10.74 -7.08
CA GLU A 37 7.62 9.36 -7.22
C GLU A 37 6.09 9.27 -7.07
N LYS A 38 5.53 9.98 -6.09
CA LYS A 38 4.09 10.05 -5.87
C LYS A 38 3.34 10.71 -7.03
N ASN A 39 3.91 11.76 -7.63
CA ASN A 39 3.31 12.47 -8.76
C ASN A 39 3.56 11.76 -10.10
N GLY A 40 4.57 10.88 -10.19
CA GLY A 40 4.86 10.06 -11.37
C GLY A 40 4.03 8.77 -11.49
N THR A 41 3.31 8.38 -10.43
CA THR A 41 2.54 7.13 -10.35
C THR A 41 1.03 7.31 -10.58
N THR A 42 0.55 8.53 -10.85
CA THR A 42 -0.91 8.77 -11.04
C THR A 42 -1.20 9.56 -12.31
N GLY A 43 -1.12 8.86 -13.44
CA GLY A 43 -1.50 9.35 -14.77
C GLY A 43 -1.14 8.33 -15.84
N GLY A 44 -1.84 7.20 -15.91
CA GLY A 44 -1.56 6.14 -16.88
C GLY A 44 -1.94 6.50 -18.32
N VAL A 45 -1.32 5.85 -19.31
CA VAL A 45 -1.95 5.02 -20.36
C VAL A 45 -0.94 3.97 -20.85
N ALA A 46 -1.45 2.98 -21.56
CA ALA A 46 -0.84 1.74 -21.98
C ALA A 46 0.15 1.83 -23.15
N GLU A 47 0.74 0.66 -23.42
CA GLU A 47 1.32 0.15 -24.67
C GLU A 47 2.79 0.43 -24.98
N GLY A 48 3.52 -0.68 -25.04
CA GLY A 48 4.92 -0.76 -25.42
C GLY A 48 5.55 -2.06 -24.96
N THR A 49 4.93 -3.21 -25.30
CA THR A 49 5.59 -4.52 -25.24
C THR A 49 6.93 -4.43 -25.99
N PRO A 50 8.00 -5.04 -25.48
CA PRO A 50 8.71 -5.97 -26.34
C PRO A 50 8.45 -7.37 -25.83
N VAL A 51 7.73 -8.12 -26.66
CA VAL A 51 7.83 -9.57 -26.69
C VAL A 51 9.32 -9.90 -26.69
N VAL A 52 9.79 -10.59 -25.66
CA VAL A 52 11.05 -11.30 -25.79
C VAL A 52 10.76 -12.47 -26.71
N SER A 53 10.91 -12.22 -28.01
CA SER A 53 11.29 -13.25 -28.98
C SER A 53 12.71 -13.68 -28.62
N GLY A 54 12.80 -14.46 -27.55
CA GLY A 54 13.98 -15.24 -27.18
C GLY A 54 13.61 -16.70 -27.41
N GLU A 55 13.92 -17.15 -28.61
CA GLU A 55 14.39 -18.49 -28.97
C GLU A 55 14.00 -19.66 -28.05
N LEU A 56 13.29 -20.60 -28.67
CA LEU A 56 13.03 -21.95 -28.18
C LEU A 56 14.35 -22.62 -27.76
N ASP A 57 14.53 -22.94 -26.47
CA ASP A 57 15.27 -24.15 -26.09
C ASP A 57 14.25 -25.12 -25.48
N ASP A 58 13.60 -25.81 -26.41
CA ASP A 58 13.02 -27.12 -26.22
C ASP A 58 14.12 -28.02 -25.67
N ARG A 59 14.08 -28.33 -24.37
CA ARG A 59 14.41 -29.65 -23.78
C ARG A 59 14.28 -29.66 -22.26
N ASP A 60 13.47 -30.63 -21.81
CA ASP A 60 13.42 -31.20 -20.46
C ASP A 60 12.43 -30.56 -19.47
N VAL A 61 11.16 -30.45 -19.88
CA VAL A 61 10.06 -30.56 -18.91
C VAL A 61 9.48 -31.98 -19.03
N PRO A 62 9.83 -32.90 -18.11
CA PRO A 62 9.24 -34.24 -18.12
C PRO A 62 7.71 -34.13 -17.94
N PRO A 63 6.92 -34.97 -18.64
CA PRO A 63 5.48 -34.96 -18.51
C PRO A 63 5.11 -35.26 -17.06
N PHE A 64 4.22 -34.45 -16.50
CA PHE A 64 3.65 -34.70 -15.18
C PHE A 64 2.88 -36.03 -15.24
N ASP A 65 3.38 -37.03 -14.53
CA ASP A 65 2.71 -38.32 -14.41
C ASP A 65 1.81 -38.30 -13.16
N PRO A 66 0.47 -38.28 -13.31
CA PRO A 66 -0.45 -38.18 -12.18
C PRO A 66 -0.52 -39.45 -11.32
N ASN A 67 0.25 -40.52 -11.64
CA ASN A 67 0.29 -41.76 -10.85
C ASN A 67 1.52 -41.90 -9.94
N LYS A 68 2.39 -40.89 -9.85
CA LYS A 68 3.43 -40.79 -8.81
C LYS A 68 3.07 -39.75 -7.74
N VAL A 69 2.06 -40.06 -6.93
CA VAL A 69 1.94 -39.46 -5.59
C VAL A 69 2.46 -40.48 -4.57
N SER A 70 3.71 -40.32 -4.16
CA SER A 70 4.21 -40.98 -2.97
C SER A 70 3.92 -40.09 -1.75
N PRO A 71 3.40 -40.65 -0.65
CA PRO A 71 2.97 -39.89 0.51
C PRO A 71 4.18 -39.41 1.32
N VAL A 72 4.38 -38.10 1.41
CA VAL A 72 5.18 -37.49 2.47
C VAL A 72 4.22 -36.90 3.50
N ASP A 73 4.01 -37.72 4.52
CA ASP A 73 3.96 -37.40 5.95
C ASP A 73 3.92 -35.90 6.33
N GLU A 74 2.70 -35.48 6.65
CA GLU A 74 2.28 -34.67 7.81
C GLU A 74 2.68 -33.19 8.03
N PRO A 75 1.78 -32.44 8.71
CA PRO A 75 1.64 -31.00 8.62
C PRO A 75 2.33 -30.28 9.80
N GLN A 76 3.12 -29.27 9.48
CA GLN A 76 3.51 -28.23 10.43
C GLN A 76 2.71 -26.99 10.00
N GLY A 77 1.65 -26.61 10.70
CA GLY A 77 1.74 -26.11 12.06
C GLY A 77 1.37 -24.65 11.97
N ASP A 78 0.14 -24.37 12.35
CA ASP A 78 -0.50 -23.08 12.42
C ASP A 78 0.16 -22.16 13.46
N ASP A 79 1.22 -21.44 13.07
CA ASP A 79 1.68 -20.30 13.86
C ASP A 79 0.97 -19.03 13.36
N GLY A 80 -0.28 -18.89 13.80
CA GLY A 80 -1.09 -17.70 13.58
C GLY A 80 -0.48 -16.47 14.26
N LEU A 81 0.32 -15.71 13.50
CA LEU A 81 0.66 -14.32 13.82
C LEU A 81 0.94 -13.53 12.55
N ASP A 82 -0.12 -13.19 11.81
CA ASP A 82 -0.29 -11.81 11.37
C ASP A 82 -1.76 -11.61 11.05
N THR A 83 -2.42 -10.78 11.85
CA THR A 83 -3.77 -10.28 11.55
C THR A 83 -3.67 -9.28 10.40
N THR A 84 -3.30 -9.74 9.19
CA THR A 84 -3.59 -8.99 7.97
C THR A 84 -5.07 -9.19 7.67
N PRO A 85 -5.94 -8.17 7.78
CA PRO A 85 -7.31 -8.33 7.33
C PRO A 85 -7.32 -8.56 5.82
N THR A 86 -7.81 -9.75 5.47
CA THR A 86 -8.22 -10.26 4.17
C THR A 86 -8.81 -9.19 3.24
N THR A 87 -8.21 -9.13 2.05
CA THR A 87 -8.76 -8.60 0.79
C THR A 87 -10.28 -8.74 0.68
N GLY A 88 -11.00 -7.62 0.67
CA GLY A 88 -12.37 -7.55 0.13
C GLY A 88 -13.37 -6.71 0.92
N GLU A 89 -13.17 -6.55 2.22
CA GLU A 89 -14.18 -5.94 3.09
C GLU A 89 -13.69 -4.57 3.57
N LYS A 90 -14.14 -3.49 2.92
CA LYS A 90 -13.83 -2.13 3.39
C LYS A 90 -14.27 -2.00 4.85
N PRO A 91 -13.34 -1.85 5.81
CA PRO A 91 -13.71 -1.74 7.21
C PRO A 91 -14.62 -0.52 7.37
N ARG A 92 -15.81 -0.76 7.93
CA ARG A 92 -16.73 0.31 8.34
C ARG A 92 -16.45 0.60 9.79
N PHE A 93 -16.11 1.84 10.06
CA PHE A 93 -15.92 2.36 11.40
C PHE A 93 -17.25 2.95 11.85
N THR A 94 -17.70 2.54 13.03
CA THR A 94 -18.85 3.12 13.72
C THR A 94 -18.38 4.00 14.87
N GLY A 95 -19.08 5.12 15.11
CA GLY A 95 -18.74 6.07 16.17
C GLY A 95 -19.54 7.36 16.04
N ASP A 96 -19.52 8.23 17.04
CA ASP A 96 -20.35 9.43 17.10
C ASP A 96 -19.59 10.66 16.60
N TRP A 97 -19.53 10.87 15.28
CA TRP A 97 -18.86 12.03 14.71
C TRP A 97 -19.84 13.09 14.20
N LYS A 98 -19.39 14.35 14.11
CA LYS A 98 -20.18 15.45 13.54
C LYS A 98 -19.62 15.90 12.20
N CYS A 99 -20.51 16.13 11.24
CA CYS A 99 -20.17 16.71 9.96
C CYS A 99 -19.89 18.21 10.09
N SER A 100 -18.70 18.67 9.69
CA SER A 100 -18.34 20.10 9.70
C SER A 100 -19.09 20.93 8.65
N GLY A 101 -19.71 20.28 7.64
CA GLY A 101 -20.44 20.97 6.57
C GLY A 101 -21.92 21.18 6.86
N CYS A 102 -22.59 20.15 7.40
CA CYS A 102 -24.04 20.19 7.64
C CYS A 102 -24.44 20.02 9.11
N GLY A 103 -23.48 19.79 10.02
CA GLY A 103 -23.73 19.55 11.44
C GLY A 103 -24.35 18.19 11.77
N GLY A 104 -24.67 17.37 10.76
CA GLY A 104 -25.31 16.07 10.94
C GLY A 104 -24.40 15.05 11.63
N ASP A 105 -25.03 14.17 12.42
CA ASP A 105 -24.36 13.08 13.11
C ASP A 105 -24.01 11.95 12.13
N ILE A 106 -22.77 11.48 12.20
CA ILE A 106 -22.20 10.45 11.34
C ILE A 106 -21.86 9.28 12.24
N ASN A 107 -22.54 8.16 12.02
CA ASN A 107 -22.46 6.95 12.82
C ASN A 107 -21.76 5.77 12.13
N SER A 108 -21.50 5.87 10.81
CA SER A 108 -20.75 4.86 10.07
C SER A 108 -19.95 5.48 8.92
N LEU A 109 -18.64 5.23 8.88
CA LEU A 109 -17.73 5.68 7.83
C LEU A 109 -16.91 4.52 7.27
N PRO A 110 -16.60 4.50 5.96
CA PRO A 110 -15.73 3.48 5.35
C PRO A 110 -14.23 3.75 5.60
N PHE A 111 -13.91 4.75 6.42
CA PHE A 111 -12.55 5.13 6.81
C PHE A 111 -12.58 5.61 8.26
N GLN A 112 -11.46 5.43 8.97
CA GLN A 112 -11.31 5.97 10.32
C GLN A 112 -10.94 7.44 10.23
N PRO A 113 -11.78 8.37 10.74
CA PRO A 113 -11.47 9.79 10.67
C PRO A 113 -10.28 10.11 11.57
N ARG A 114 -9.23 10.72 10.99
CA ARG A 114 -8.04 11.15 11.76
C ARG A 114 -8.32 12.36 12.64
N ASN A 115 -9.16 13.28 12.15
CA ASN A 115 -9.60 14.49 12.84
C ASN A 115 -11.08 14.73 12.57
N THR A 116 -11.83 15.21 13.57
CA THR A 116 -13.26 15.52 13.46
C THR A 116 -13.53 16.96 13.01
N GLU A 117 -12.56 17.86 13.10
CA GLU A 117 -12.70 19.30 12.80
C GLU A 117 -13.10 19.59 11.33
N ASN A 118 -12.62 18.77 10.40
CA ASN A 118 -12.91 18.89 8.96
C ASN A 118 -13.66 17.67 8.41
N LEU A 119 -14.30 16.91 9.28
CA LEU A 119 -14.97 15.68 8.89
C LEU A 119 -16.24 15.99 8.12
N LYS A 120 -16.33 15.50 6.89
CA LYS A 120 -17.52 15.64 6.05
C LYS A 120 -18.26 14.30 5.99
N CYS A 121 -19.59 14.34 6.06
CA CYS A 121 -20.40 13.16 5.76
C CYS A 121 -20.25 12.78 4.28
N LEU A 122 -20.67 11.56 3.92
CA LEU A 122 -20.55 11.07 2.53
C LEU A 122 -21.24 11.99 1.51
N ASP A 123 -22.33 12.64 1.89
CA ASP A 123 -23.06 13.58 1.03
C ASP A 123 -22.25 14.88 0.80
N CYS A 124 -21.83 15.54 1.87
CA CYS A 124 -20.98 16.74 1.79
C CYS A 124 -19.63 16.46 1.09
N PHE A 125 -19.06 15.27 1.27
CA PHE A 125 -17.84 14.88 0.58
C PHE A 125 -18.06 14.71 -0.93
N LYS A 126 -19.12 14.01 -1.35
CA LYS A 126 -19.49 13.88 -2.77
C LYS A 126 -19.73 15.25 -3.41
N LYS A 127 -20.46 16.13 -2.73
CA LYS A 127 -20.76 17.50 -3.18
C LYS A 127 -19.53 18.40 -3.29
N SER A 128 -18.46 18.08 -2.54
CA SER A 128 -17.20 18.84 -2.54
C SER A 128 -16.17 18.29 -3.54
N LYS A 129 -16.42 17.13 -4.14
CA LYS A 129 -15.52 16.44 -5.09
C LYS A 129 -16.03 16.43 -6.52
N GLY A 130 -17.30 16.76 -6.75
CA GLY A 130 -17.90 17.01 -8.06
C GLY A 130 -17.95 18.49 -8.35
#